data_AF-A0A2S9D568-F1
#
_entry.id   AF-A0A2S9D568-F1
#
_cell.length_a   1.000
_cell.length_b   1.000
_cell.length_c   1.000
_cell.angle_alpha   90.00
_cell.angle_beta   90.00
_cell.angle_gamma   90.00
#
_symmetry.space_group_name_H-M   'P 1'
#
loop_
_entity.id
_entity.type
_entity.pdbx_description
1 polymer ?
#
loop_
_entity_poly.entity_id
_entity_poly.type
_entity_poly.pdbx_seq_one_letter_code
_entity_poly.pdbx_strand_id
1 'polypeptide(L)' 'MKTVEKILIVVVGGVAVLMGVLMIINRSSLSRFMADAQRATFGKVGDKVAAQSSSGMTALVGTVSVLIGAAMIFLALTRR' A
#
# COMPACT_ATOMS: atom_id res chain seq x y z
N MET A 1 -10.39 -1.97 24.77
CA MET A 1 -9.45 -2.69 23.89
C MET A 1 -8.31 -3.17 24.76
N LYS A 2 -7.92 -4.45 24.67
CA LYS A 2 -6.83 -5.00 25.51
C LYS A 2 -5.50 -4.35 25.11
N THR A 3 -4.54 -4.25 26.03
CA THR A 3 -3.21 -3.66 25.76
C THR A 3 -2.52 -4.32 24.56
N VAL A 4 -2.64 -5.65 24.44
CA VAL A 4 -2.08 -6.43 23.32
C VAL A 4 -2.70 -6.02 21.97
N GLU A 5 -4.02 -5.82 21.93
CA GLU A 5 -4.72 -5.40 20.70
C GLU A 5 -4.28 -4.00 20.25
N LYS A 6 -4.09 -3.06 21.19
CA LYS A 6 -3.55 -1.72 20.89
C LYS A 6 -2.17 -1.80 20.25
N ILE A 7 -1.29 -2.62 20.81
CA ILE A 7 0.07 -2.80 20.27
C ILE A 7 0.00 -3.37 18.85
N LEU A 8 -0.81 -4.40 18.63
CA LEU A 8 -0.97 -4.99 17.29
C LEU A 8 -1.49 -3.98 16.27
N ILE A 9 -2.50 -3.17 16.62
CA ILE A 9 -3.06 -2.16 15.71
C ILE A 9 -2.02 -1.08 15.38
N VAL A 10 -1.22 -0.64 16.36
CA VAL A 10 -0.14 0.33 16.14
C VAL A 10 0.94 -0.25 15.21
N VAL A 11 1.33 -1.51 15.43
CA VAL A 11 2.32 -2.20 14.57
C VAL A 11 1.80 -2.33 13.15
N VAL A 12 0.57 -2.83 12.97
CA VAL A 12 -0.06 -2.98 11.64
C VAL A 12 -0.20 -1.63 10.95
N GLY A 13 -0.62 -0.59 11.68
CA GLY A 13 -0.69 0.78 11.18
C GLY A 13 0.69 1.30 10.74
N GLY A 14 1.74 1.05 11.52
CA GLY A 14 3.11 1.43 11.18
C GLY A 14 3.62 0.74 9.91
N VAL A 15 3.38 -0.57 9.78
CA VAL A 15 3.71 -1.33 8.57
C VAL A 15 2.97 -0.79 7.36
N ALA A 16 1.68 -0.47 7.49
CA ALA A 16 0.88 0.11 6.41
C ALA A 16 1.41 1.48 5.96
N VAL A 17 1.81 2.35 6.89
CA VAL A 17 2.45 3.63 6.58
C VAL A 17 3.77 3.41 5.83
N LEU A 18 4.65 2.54 6.34
CA LEU A 18 5.93 2.25 5.70
C LEU A 18 5.76 1.72 4.27
N MET A 19 4.83 0.78 4.08
CA MET A 19 4.51 0.24 2.75
C MET A 19 3.96 1.33 1.82
N GLY A 20 3.07 2.19 2.31
CA GLY A 20 2.54 3.30 1.53
C GLY A 20 3.63 4.31 1.12
N VAL A 21 4.56 4.64 2.02
CA VAL A 21 5.72 5.51 1.71
C VAL A 21 6.62 4.86 0.66
N LEU A 22 6.94 3.58 0.80
CA LEU A 22 7.74 2.84 -0.18
C LEU A 22 7.06 2.81 -1.56
N MET A 23 5.74 2.66 -1.60
CA MET A 23 4.96 2.73 -2.84
C MET A 23 5.03 4.11 -3.50
N ILE A 24 5.07 5.20 -2.73
CA ILE A 24 5.19 6.56 -3.27
C ILE A 24 6.60 6.82 -3.82
N ILE A 25 7.64 6.47 -3.05
CA ILE A 25 9.03 6.70 -3.44
C ILE A 25 9.39 5.84 -4.66
N ASN A 26 9.06 4.56 -4.62
CA ASN A 26 9.41 3.59 -5.66
C ASN A 26 8.30 3.39 -6.69
N ARG A 27 7.36 4.35 -6.80
CA ARG A 27 6.14 4.24 -7.63
C ARG A 27 6.40 3.79 -9.06
N SER A 28 7.45 4.30 -9.70
CA SER A 28 7.79 3.98 -11.09
C SER A 28 8.41 2.59 -11.23
N SER A 29 9.17 2.14 -10.23
CA SER A 29 9.75 0.79 -10.22
C SER A 29 8.69 -0.26 -9.92
N LEU A 30 7.82 0.03 -8.95
CA LEU A 30 6.69 -0.84 -8.58
C LEU A 30 5.66 -0.95 -9.70
N SER A 31 5.33 0.14 -10.38
CA SER A 31 4.38 0.10 -11.50
C SER A 31 4.90 -0.76 -12.65
N ARG A 32 6.21 -0.68 -12.96
CA ARG A 32 6.86 -1.53 -13.96
C ARG A 32 6.90 -2.99 -13.52
N PHE A 33 7.34 -3.25 -12.29
CA PHE A 33 7.36 -4.61 -11.74
C PHE A 33 5.98 -5.27 -11.76
N MET A 34 4.93 -4.53 -11.38
CA MET A 34 3.54 -5.01 -11.42
C MET A 34 3.07 -5.25 -12.85
N ALA A 35 3.42 -4.38 -13.80
CA ALA A 35 3.11 -4.57 -15.21
C ALA A 35 3.78 -5.84 -15.78
N ASP A 36 5.06 -6.06 -15.45
CA ASP A 36 5.81 -7.23 -15.89
C ASP A 36 5.28 -8.52 -15.23
N ALA A 37 4.94 -8.46 -13.94
CA ALA A 37 4.32 -9.58 -13.22
C ALA A 37 2.94 -9.93 -13.81
N GLN A 38 2.12 -8.92 -14.16
CA GLN A 38 0.83 -9.15 -14.80
C GLN A 38 0.97 -9.76 -16.19
N ARG A 39 1.92 -9.26 -17.00
CA ARG A 39 2.26 -9.85 -18.30
C ARG A 39 2.69 -11.31 -18.18
N ALA A 40 3.57 -11.61 -17.23
CA ALA A 40 4.09 -12.96 -17.01
C ALA A 40 3.01 -13.92 -16.50
N THR A 41 2.08 -13.45 -15.67
CA THR A 41 1.08 -14.31 -15.00
C THR A 41 -0.18 -14.52 -15.83
N PHE A 42 -0.63 -13.50 -16.56
CA PHE A 42 -1.96 -13.49 -17.20
C PHE A 42 -1.91 -13.39 -18.73
N GLY A 43 -0.71 -13.45 -19.33
CA GLY A 43 -0.52 -13.44 -20.79
C GLY A 43 -1.21 -12.26 -21.47
N LYS A 44 -2.05 -12.53 -22.49
CA LYS A 44 -2.79 -11.50 -23.25
C LYS A 44 -3.74 -10.65 -22.40
N VAL A 45 -4.29 -11.18 -21.31
CA VAL A 45 -5.12 -10.40 -20.37
C VAL A 45 -4.22 -9.50 -19.53
N GLY A 46 -3.06 -10.04 -19.10
CA GLY A 46 -2.02 -9.30 -18.39
C GLY A 46 -1.49 -8.09 -19.14
N ASP A 47 -1.32 -8.18 -20.47
CA ASP A 47 -0.90 -7.05 -21.31
C ASP A 47 -1.86 -5.86 -21.26
N LYS A 48 -3.18 -6.12 -21.22
CA LYS A 48 -4.19 -5.05 -21.14
C LYS A 48 -4.16 -4.35 -19.79
N VAL A 49 -3.95 -5.09 -18.70
CA VAL A 49 -3.90 -4.53 -17.35
C VAL A 49 -2.56 -3.83 -17.11
N ALA A 50 -1.46 -4.40 -17.61
CA ALA A 50 -0.13 -3.79 -17.58
C ALA A 50 -0.08 -2.43 -18.30
N ALA A 51 -0.81 -2.28 -19.40
CA ALA A 51 -0.94 -1.00 -20.12
C ALA A 51 -1.65 0.09 -19.30
N GLN A 52 -2.44 -0.29 -18.28
CA GLN A 52 -3.07 0.65 -17.35
C GLN A 52 -2.21 0.93 -16.11
N SER A 53 -1.07 0.24 -15.93
CA SER A 53 -0.16 0.46 -14.81
C SER A 53 0.47 1.84 -14.92
N SER A 54 0.05 2.76 -14.04
CA SER A 54 0.55 4.13 -13.98
C SER A 54 1.22 4.40 -12.64
N SER A 55 2.40 5.03 -12.68
CA SER A 55 3.10 5.51 -11.49
C SER A 55 2.25 6.49 -10.68
N GLY A 56 1.32 7.21 -11.33
CA GLY A 56 0.35 8.07 -10.64
C GLY A 56 -0.67 7.27 -9.82
N MET A 57 -1.17 6.16 -10.36
CA MET A 57 -2.09 5.27 -9.65
C MET A 57 -1.38 4.56 -8.49
N THR A 58 -0.12 4.12 -8.67
CA THR A 58 0.69 3.54 -7.59
C THR A 58 0.95 4.55 -6.46
N ALA A 59 1.23 5.81 -6.79
CA ALA A 59 1.40 6.87 -5.79
C ALA A 59 0.09 7.16 -5.03
N LEU A 60 -1.05 7.16 -5.72
CA LEU A 60 -2.36 7.34 -5.10
C LEU A 60 -2.66 6.21 -4.10
N VAL A 61 -2.45 4.95 -4.51
CA VAL A 61 -2.61 3.78 -3.62
C VAL A 61 -1.69 3.91 -2.41
N GLY A 62 -0.41 4.24 -2.61
CA GLY A 62 0.53 4.46 -1.52
C GLY A 62 0.08 5.57 -0.56
N THR A 63 -0.45 6.68 -1.08
CA THR A 63 -0.97 7.80 -0.28
C THR A 63 -2.16 7.37 0.58
N VAL A 64 -3.11 6.64 -0.01
CA VAL A 64 -4.26 6.09 0.72
C VAL A 64 -3.81 5.12 1.80
N SER A 65 -2.84 4.26 1.52
CA SER A 65 -2.27 3.34 2.53
C SER A 65 -1.63 4.08 3.70
N VAL A 66 -0.90 5.18 3.44
CA VAL A 66 -0.34 6.04 4.50
C VAL A 66 -1.45 6.64 5.36
N LEU A 67 -2.50 7.18 4.74
CA LEU A 67 -3.61 7.80 5.47
C LEU A 67 -4.36 6.78 6.34
N ILE A 68 -4.62 5.58 5.82
CA ILE A 68 -5.29 4.51 6.59
C ILE A 68 -4.41 4.06 7.76
N GLY A 69 -3.13 3.83 7.52
CA GLY A 69 -2.19 3.43 8.59
C GLY A 69 -2.10 4.48 9.69
N ALA A 70 -1.98 5.76 9.31
CA ALA A 70 -1.98 6.88 10.26
C ALA A 70 -3.29 6.98 11.05
N ALA A 71 -4.44 6.81 10.38
CA ALA A 71 -5.74 6.83 11.03
C ALA A 71 -5.89 5.70 12.06
N MET A 72 -5.41 4.49 11.75
CA MET A 72 -5.43 3.36 12.70
C MET A 72 -4.57 3.62 13.94
N ILE A 73 -3.36 4.15 13.76
CA ILE A 73 -2.48 4.53 14.88
C ILE A 73 -3.18 5.59 15.73
N PHE A 74 -3.72 6.64 15.11
CA PHE A 74 -4.43 7.70 15.80
C PHE A 74 -5.61 7.15 16.62
N LEU A 75 -6.42 6.27 16.04
CA LEU A 75 -7.54 5.61 16.72
C LEU A 75 -7.09 4.75 17.91
N ALA A 76 -6.00 4.00 17.76
CA ALA A 76 -5.47 3.15 18.83
C ALA A 76 -4.92 3.97 20.00
N LEU A 77 -4.34 5.14 19.73
CA LEU A 77 -3.80 6.05 20.74
C LEU A 77 -4.90 6.89 21.44
N THR A 78 -5.96 7.26 20.71
CA THR A 78 -7.03 8.11 21.24
C THR A 78 -8.15 7.33 21.96
N ARG A 79 -8.40 6.08 21.57
CA ARG A 79 -9.32 5.20 22.32
C ARG A 79 -8.62 4.71 23.59
N ARG A 80 -8.91 5.36 24.72
CA ARG A 80 -8.55 4.89 26.07
C ARG A 80 -9.22 3.55 26.36
#